data_AF-A0A2E3MNY4-F1
#
_entry.id   AF-A0A2E3MNY4-F1
#
_cell.length_a   1.000
_cell.length_b   1.000
_cell.length_c   1.000
_cell.angle_alpha   90.00
_cell.angle_beta   90.00
_cell.angle_gamma   90.00
#
_symmetry.space_group_name_H-M   'P 1'
#
loop_
_entity.id
_entity.type
_entity.pdbx_description
1 polymer ?
#
loop_
_entity_poly.entity_id
_entity_poly.type
_entity_poly.pdbx_seq_one_letter_code
_entity_poly.pdbx_strand_id
1 'polypeptide(L)'
;MTYLLLHTLFSSLFILWVRWVQQRGDNVLVIGAVNYIAAAVIAIATCAVTPQPSITFPAIAAGTANGLCYFVAYFFLIAAIAWQGVANIAVVARLSILLPIVIGIGVFGERPGTAHLTGILLACAALIVLGKGSSPLRDAKRPAAGYLIVAVFFLIAGSSRVIQAMFKYLCQPAEQTVFLVCAFMAAGISALGLLLWRRELPTGKEWLLGAGLGCTNLLQTLFILKSLESLPGYVVFPVTSAGSLLLTTLAAVWFLKERLRFHSYAALAIAIAALALLRPAA
;
A
#
# COMPACT_ATOMS: atom_id res chain seq x y z
N MET A 1 3.07 18.76 -2.46
CA MET A 1 4.06 18.15 -1.54
C MET A 1 3.46 17.68 -0.22
N THR A 2 2.62 18.48 0.43
CA THR A 2 1.94 18.15 1.70
C THR A 2 1.19 16.82 1.65
N TYR A 3 0.38 16.57 0.61
CA TYR A 3 -0.35 15.29 0.48
C TYR A 3 0.58 14.08 0.34
N LEU A 4 1.73 14.25 -0.31
CA LEU A 4 2.70 13.17 -0.46
C LEU A 4 3.31 12.80 0.90
N LEU A 5 3.66 13.81 1.70
CA LEU A 5 4.17 13.61 3.06
C LEU A 5 3.12 12.96 3.96
N LEU A 6 1.86 13.41 3.87
CA LEU A 6 0.75 12.81 4.62
C LEU A 6 0.51 11.36 4.22
N HIS A 7 0.50 11.04 2.92
CA HIS A 7 0.42 9.65 2.47
C HIS A 7 1.57 8.82 3.06
N THR A 8 2.80 9.34 2.99
CA THR A 8 4.00 8.65 3.49
C THR A 8 3.90 8.39 5.00
N LEU A 9 3.38 9.36 5.77
CA LEU A 9 3.11 9.23 7.20
C LEU A 9 2.06 8.15 7.48
N PHE A 10 0.87 8.26 6.88
CA PHE A 10 -0.23 7.32 7.13
C PHE A 10 0.08 5.91 6.64
N SER A 11 0.80 5.77 5.52
CA SER A 11 1.28 4.48 5.05
C SER A 11 2.29 3.86 6.00
N SER A 12 3.16 4.68 6.59
CA SER A 12 4.12 4.22 7.61
C SER A 12 3.41 3.79 8.90
N LEU A 13 2.43 4.59 9.35
CA LEU A 13 1.60 4.27 10.51
C LEU A 13 0.84 2.95 10.31
N PHE A 14 0.25 2.75 9.13
CA PHE A 14 -0.44 1.52 8.77
C PHE A 14 0.48 0.29 8.91
N ILE A 15 1.69 0.35 8.36
CA ILE A 15 2.67 -0.75 8.44
C ILE A 15 3.10 -1.02 9.88
N LEU A 16 3.40 0.03 10.65
CA LEU A 16 3.78 -0.10 12.06
C LEU A 16 2.66 -0.69 12.91
N TRP A 17 1.41 -0.29 12.62
CA TRP A 17 0.23 -0.81 13.30
C TRP A 17 0.03 -2.30 13.01
N VAL A 18 0.12 -2.72 11.74
CA VAL A 18 0.05 -4.15 11.37
C VAL A 18 1.15 -4.96 12.07
N ARG A 19 2.39 -4.44 12.10
CA ARG A 19 3.50 -5.09 12.82
C ARG A 19 3.23 -5.21 14.32
N TRP A 20 2.71 -4.15 14.93
CA TRP A 20 2.39 -4.14 16.36
C TRP A 20 1.29 -5.15 16.71
N VAL A 21 0.24 -5.23 15.89
CA VAL A 21 -0.83 -6.25 16.01
C VAL A 21 -0.25 -7.67 15.89
N GLN A 22 0.64 -7.89 14.93
CA GLN A 22 1.33 -9.19 14.76
C GLN A 22 2.18 -9.58 15.97
N GLN A 23 2.95 -8.64 16.53
CA GLN A 23 3.80 -8.92 17.70
C GLN A 23 3.00 -9.27 18.96
N ARG A 24 1.77 -8.78 19.07
CA ARG A 24 0.85 -9.13 20.16
C ARG A 24 0.19 -10.49 20.01
N GLY A 25 0.36 -11.15 18.86
CA GLY A 25 -0.32 -12.42 18.54
C GLY A 25 -1.83 -12.26 18.29
N ASP A 26 -2.29 -11.03 18.02
CA ASP A 26 -3.69 -10.76 17.69
C ASP A 26 -4.04 -11.30 16.29
N ASN A 27 -5.32 -11.61 16.05
CA ASN A 27 -5.77 -12.17 14.78
C ASN A 27 -5.73 -11.12 13.67
N VAL A 28 -4.60 -11.09 12.95
CA VAL A 28 -4.35 -10.17 11.83
C VAL A 28 -5.41 -10.30 10.74
N LEU A 29 -5.96 -11.51 10.55
CA LEU A 29 -7.00 -11.79 9.55
C LEU A 29 -8.28 -11.03 9.86
N VAL A 30 -8.78 -11.18 11.08
CA VAL A 30 -10.00 -10.52 11.55
C VAL A 30 -9.81 -9.01 11.58
N ILE A 31 -8.70 -8.54 12.14
CA ILE A 31 -8.39 -7.10 12.20
C ILE A 31 -8.25 -6.48 10.80
N GLY A 32 -7.64 -7.19 9.85
CA GLY A 32 -7.53 -6.76 8.46
C GLY A 32 -8.88 -6.69 7.74
N ALA A 33 -9.77 -7.66 7.99
CA ALA A 33 -11.13 -7.68 7.47
C ALA A 33 -11.96 -6.51 8.04
N VAL A 34 -11.91 -6.30 9.36
CA VAL A 34 -12.53 -5.16 10.03
C VAL A 34 -12.00 -3.83 9.47
N ASN A 35 -10.71 -3.73 9.15
CA ASN A 35 -10.14 -2.54 8.53
C ASN A 35 -10.85 -2.15 7.22
N TYR A 36 -11.17 -3.11 6.35
CA TYR A 36 -11.92 -2.81 5.13
C TYR A 36 -13.36 -2.41 5.41
N ILE A 37 -14.03 -3.08 6.35
CA ILE A 37 -15.42 -2.76 6.73
C ILE A 37 -15.49 -1.36 7.36
N ALA A 38 -14.62 -1.05 8.31
CA ALA A 38 -14.55 0.25 8.96
C ALA A 38 -14.19 1.36 7.97
N ALA A 39 -13.23 1.12 7.08
CA ALA A 39 -12.91 2.08 6.02
C ALA A 39 -14.11 2.32 5.07
N ALA A 40 -14.90 1.30 4.77
CA ALA A 40 -16.11 1.45 3.95
C ALA A 40 -17.15 2.35 4.65
N VAL A 41 -17.39 2.13 5.94
CA VAL A 41 -18.29 2.95 6.75
C VAL A 41 -17.82 4.41 6.80
N ILE A 42 -16.53 4.63 7.06
CA ILE A 42 -15.94 5.98 7.08
C ILE A 42 -16.04 6.65 5.70
N ALA A 43 -15.80 5.90 4.62
CA ALA A 43 -15.92 6.41 3.25
C ALA A 43 -17.37 6.83 2.94
N ILE A 44 -18.35 6.01 3.27
CA ILE A 44 -19.78 6.33 3.10
C ILE A 44 -20.16 7.55 3.93
N ALA A 45 -19.76 7.59 5.20
CA ALA A 45 -20.04 8.74 6.06
C ALA A 45 -19.45 10.04 5.50
N THR A 46 -18.22 9.97 4.97
CA THR A 46 -17.58 11.11 4.30
C THR A 46 -18.37 11.54 3.06
N CYS A 47 -18.81 10.58 2.26
CA CYS A 47 -19.60 10.79 1.04
C CYS A 47 -21.00 11.37 1.30
N ALA A 48 -21.57 11.12 2.47
CA ALA A 48 -22.86 11.69 2.88
C ALA A 48 -22.76 13.17 3.28
N VAL A 49 -21.58 13.63 3.74
CA VAL A 49 -21.38 15.00 4.25
C VAL A 49 -20.68 15.91 3.23
N THR A 50 -20.05 15.34 2.20
CA THR A 50 -19.41 16.12 1.12
C THR A 50 -20.35 16.30 -0.08
N PRO A 51 -20.37 17.49 -0.71
CA PRO A 51 -21.08 17.68 -1.98
C PRO A 51 -20.60 16.67 -3.01
N GLN A 52 -21.52 15.87 -3.54
CA GLN A 52 -21.16 14.86 -4.54
C GLN A 52 -21.06 15.51 -5.92
N PRO A 53 -19.94 15.34 -6.64
CA PRO A 53 -19.92 15.66 -8.06
C PRO A 53 -20.74 14.64 -8.86
N SER A 54 -20.82 14.85 -10.17
CA SER A 54 -21.34 13.85 -11.10
C SER A 54 -20.62 12.51 -10.91
N ILE A 55 -21.39 11.46 -10.66
CA ILE A 55 -20.89 10.09 -10.56
C ILE A 55 -20.67 9.55 -11.98
N THR A 56 -19.43 9.28 -12.35
CA THR A 56 -19.11 8.66 -13.65
C THR A 56 -18.82 7.16 -13.51
N PHE A 57 -19.10 6.42 -14.59
CA PHE A 57 -18.82 4.99 -14.67
C PHE A 57 -17.32 4.64 -14.47
N PRO A 58 -16.34 5.39 -15.04
CA PRO A 58 -14.92 5.13 -14.79
C PRO A 58 -14.53 5.20 -13.32
N ALA A 59 -15.06 6.15 -12.55
CA ALA A 59 -14.77 6.27 -11.12
C ALA A 59 -15.29 5.07 -10.31
N ILE A 60 -16.51 4.62 -10.61
CA ILE A 60 -17.08 3.41 -9.99
C ILE A 60 -16.26 2.17 -10.36
N ALA A 61 -15.95 2.01 -11.65
CA ALA A 61 -15.22 0.84 -12.16
C ALA A 61 -13.80 0.77 -11.58
N ALA A 62 -13.07 1.88 -11.59
CA ALA A 62 -11.73 1.98 -11.03
C ALA A 62 -11.74 1.76 -9.50
N GLY A 63 -12.67 2.39 -8.78
CA GLY A 63 -12.82 2.18 -7.34
C GLY A 63 -13.08 0.71 -7.01
N THR A 64 -14.10 0.12 -7.63
CA THR A 64 -14.48 -1.28 -7.41
C THR A 64 -13.33 -2.24 -7.74
N ALA A 65 -12.65 -2.04 -8.88
CA ALA A 65 -11.50 -2.85 -9.27
C ALA A 65 -10.35 -2.74 -8.25
N ASN A 66 -10.07 -1.53 -7.74
CA ASN A 66 -9.06 -1.33 -6.70
C ASN A 66 -9.43 -2.05 -5.40
N GLY A 67 -10.71 -1.99 -4.99
CA GLY A 67 -11.22 -2.69 -3.82
C GLY A 67 -11.09 -4.22 -3.91
N LEU A 68 -11.46 -4.79 -5.06
CA LEU A 68 -11.27 -6.21 -5.34
C LEU A 68 -9.78 -6.59 -5.33
N CYS A 69 -8.92 -5.76 -5.91
CA CYS A 69 -7.47 -5.98 -5.84
C CYS A 69 -6.97 -5.98 -4.40
N TYR A 70 -7.42 -5.05 -3.54
CA TYR A 70 -7.06 -5.03 -2.12
C TYR A 70 -7.47 -6.32 -1.40
N PHE A 71 -8.71 -6.77 -1.61
CA PHE A 71 -9.21 -7.99 -0.99
C PHE A 71 -8.47 -9.24 -1.48
N VAL A 72 -8.29 -9.41 -2.80
CA VAL A 72 -7.58 -10.58 -3.34
C VAL A 72 -6.11 -10.55 -2.95
N ALA A 73 -5.44 -9.38 -3.05
CA ALA A 73 -4.06 -9.22 -2.63
C ALA A 73 -3.84 -9.62 -1.17
N TYR A 74 -4.84 -9.39 -0.31
CA TYR A 74 -4.78 -9.76 1.10
C TYR A 74 -4.62 -11.27 1.34
N PHE A 75 -5.31 -12.13 0.58
CA PHE A 75 -5.13 -13.59 0.70
C PHE A 75 -3.75 -14.03 0.24
N PHE A 76 -3.30 -13.52 -0.90
CA PHE A 76 -1.97 -13.84 -1.40
C PHE A 76 -0.88 -13.29 -0.48
N LEU A 77 -1.11 -12.13 0.15
CA LEU A 77 -0.23 -11.55 1.17
C LEU A 77 -0.08 -12.51 2.35
N ILE A 78 -1.17 -12.95 2.97
CA ILE A 78 -1.13 -13.88 4.11
C ILE A 78 -0.46 -15.19 3.71
N ALA A 79 -0.85 -15.76 2.57
CA ALA A 79 -0.28 -17.00 2.06
C ALA A 79 1.23 -16.89 1.79
N ALA A 80 1.69 -15.73 1.31
CA ALA A 80 3.11 -15.47 1.07
C ALA A 80 3.87 -15.24 2.39
N ILE A 81 3.29 -14.50 3.34
CA ILE A 81 3.88 -14.24 4.66
C ILE A 81 4.14 -15.53 5.43
N ALA A 82 3.26 -16.53 5.32
CA ALA A 82 3.34 -17.78 6.06
C ALA A 82 4.66 -18.54 5.88
N TRP A 83 5.37 -18.36 4.76
CA TRP A 83 6.65 -19.04 4.49
C TRP A 83 7.82 -18.10 4.15
N GLN A 84 7.56 -16.91 3.58
CA GLN A 84 8.60 -15.91 3.31
C GLN A 84 8.84 -14.96 4.49
N GLY A 85 7.90 -14.85 5.42
CA GLY A 85 7.93 -13.84 6.47
C GLY A 85 7.52 -12.45 6.00
N VAL A 86 7.13 -11.60 6.95
CA VAL A 86 6.56 -10.26 6.72
C VAL A 86 7.56 -9.34 6.02
N ALA A 87 8.84 -9.42 6.36
CA ALA A 87 9.88 -8.54 5.82
C ALA A 87 10.10 -8.74 4.31
N ASN A 88 10.19 -9.99 3.84
CA ASN A 88 10.37 -10.30 2.41
C ASN A 88 9.16 -9.86 1.59
N ILE A 89 7.95 -10.17 2.06
CA ILE A 89 6.73 -9.82 1.34
C ILE A 89 6.48 -8.32 1.31
N ALA A 90 6.85 -7.60 2.37
CA ALA A 90 6.80 -6.13 2.37
C ALA A 90 7.74 -5.52 1.30
N VAL A 91 8.89 -6.13 1.03
CA VAL A 91 9.79 -5.69 -0.06
C VAL A 91 9.15 -5.94 -1.41
N VAL A 92 8.56 -7.12 -1.64
CA VAL A 92 7.83 -7.43 -2.88
C VAL A 92 6.69 -6.44 -3.12
N ALA A 93 5.88 -6.15 -2.09
CA ALA A 93 4.77 -5.20 -2.16
C ALA A 93 5.22 -3.77 -2.50
N ARG A 94 6.43 -3.39 -2.08
CA ARG A 94 7.03 -2.10 -2.40
C ARG A 94 7.61 -2.09 -3.80
N LEU A 95 8.22 -3.18 -4.26
CA LEU A 95 8.72 -3.30 -5.63
C LEU A 95 7.59 -3.28 -6.68
N SER A 96 6.35 -3.60 -6.29
CA SER A 96 5.17 -3.45 -7.15
C SER A 96 4.95 -2.03 -7.69
N ILE A 97 5.67 -1.01 -7.18
CA ILE A 97 5.70 0.34 -7.78
C ILE A 97 6.23 0.37 -9.20
N LEU A 98 6.98 -0.65 -9.62
CA LEU A 98 7.50 -0.73 -10.97
C LEU A 98 6.37 -0.81 -12.01
N LEU A 99 5.25 -1.47 -11.68
CA LEU A 99 4.11 -1.60 -12.59
C LEU A 99 3.51 -0.25 -13.00
N PRO A 100 3.04 0.62 -12.07
CA PRO A 100 2.50 1.92 -12.45
C PRO A 100 3.53 2.83 -13.11
N ILE A 101 4.83 2.67 -12.85
CA ILE A 101 5.89 3.45 -13.52
C ILE A 101 6.05 3.01 -14.97
N VAL A 102 6.15 1.70 -15.23
CA VAL A 102 6.27 1.16 -16.59
C VAL A 102 5.04 1.50 -17.41
N ILE A 103 3.84 1.36 -16.82
CA ILE A 103 2.58 1.75 -17.48
C ILE A 103 2.50 3.27 -17.66
N GLY A 104 2.97 4.06 -16.69
CA GLY A 104 3.03 5.53 -16.83
C GLY A 104 3.89 5.99 -17.99
N ILE A 105 5.07 5.40 -18.15
CA ILE A 105 5.98 5.72 -19.26
C ILE A 105 5.42 5.20 -20.59
N GLY A 106 4.94 3.95 -20.62
CA GLY A 106 4.54 3.29 -21.86
C GLY A 106 3.15 3.70 -22.39
N VAL A 107 2.16 3.84 -21.50
CA VAL A 107 0.76 4.09 -21.85
C VAL A 107 0.39 5.56 -21.69
N PHE A 108 0.80 6.21 -20.59
CA PHE A 108 0.45 7.61 -20.33
C PHE A 108 1.46 8.60 -20.93
N GLY A 109 2.51 8.11 -21.59
CA GLY A 109 3.52 8.94 -22.23
C GLY A 109 4.33 9.79 -21.26
N GLU A 110 4.42 9.39 -19.99
CA GLU A 110 5.24 10.10 -19.00
C GLU A 110 6.72 10.03 -19.39
N ARG A 111 7.38 11.18 -19.51
CA ARG A 111 8.81 11.28 -19.88
C ARG A 111 9.65 11.66 -18.66
N PRO A 112 10.13 10.69 -17.86
CA PRO A 112 11.02 11.00 -16.75
C PRO A 112 12.34 11.56 -17.27
N GLY A 113 12.80 12.67 -16.71
CA GLY A 113 14.16 13.16 -16.93
C GLY A 113 15.20 12.15 -16.42
N THR A 114 16.44 12.28 -16.89
CA THR A 114 17.55 11.37 -16.51
C THR A 114 17.74 11.28 -15.00
N ALA A 115 17.64 12.41 -14.28
CA ALA A 115 17.70 12.44 -12.81
C ALA A 115 16.59 11.60 -12.17
N HIS A 116 15.34 11.74 -12.63
CA HIS A 116 14.21 10.96 -12.12
C HIS A 116 14.38 9.46 -12.39
N LEU A 117 14.89 9.09 -13.57
CA LEU A 117 15.17 7.70 -13.91
C LEU A 117 16.23 7.10 -12.97
N THR A 118 17.32 7.83 -12.72
CA THR A 118 18.33 7.38 -11.75
C THR A 118 17.77 7.27 -10.34
N GLY A 119 16.88 8.19 -9.93
CA GLY A 119 16.18 8.11 -8.65
C GLY A 119 15.26 6.89 -8.53
N ILE A 120 14.53 6.54 -9.59
CA ILE A 120 13.70 5.33 -9.63
C ILE A 120 14.57 4.07 -9.47
N LEU A 121 15.68 4.01 -10.20
CA LEU A 121 16.61 2.87 -10.14
C LEU A 121 17.23 2.73 -8.73
N LEU A 122 17.63 3.84 -8.11
CA LEU A 122 18.14 3.84 -6.73
C LEU A 122 17.05 3.42 -5.74
N ALA A 123 15.81 3.90 -5.88
CA ALA A 123 14.71 3.48 -5.01
C ALA A 123 14.48 1.96 -5.11
N CYS A 124 14.54 1.39 -6.30
CA CYS A 124 14.44 -0.06 -6.51
C CYS A 124 15.64 -0.79 -5.89
N ALA A 125 16.86 -0.28 -6.08
CA ALA A 125 18.07 -0.84 -5.49
C ALA A 125 18.00 -0.85 -3.96
N ALA A 126 17.53 0.23 -3.33
CA ALA A 126 17.34 0.31 -1.89
C ALA A 126 16.40 -0.80 -1.37
N LEU A 127 15.28 -1.02 -2.07
CA LEU A 127 14.32 -2.07 -1.73
C LEU A 127 14.93 -3.46 -1.85
N ILE A 128 15.71 -3.73 -2.92
CA ILE A 128 16.39 -5.01 -3.12
C ILE A 128 17.43 -5.26 -2.03
N VAL A 129 18.25 -4.26 -1.70
CA VAL A 129 19.27 -4.35 -0.63
C VAL A 129 18.62 -4.63 0.72
N LEU A 130 17.48 -3.99 1.01
CA LEU A 130 16.70 -4.27 2.22
C LEU A 130 16.17 -5.71 2.24
N GLY A 131 15.67 -6.21 1.10
CA GLY A 131 15.17 -7.57 0.96
C GLY A 131 16.24 -8.63 1.21
N LYS A 132 17.48 -8.41 0.73
CA LYS A 132 18.61 -9.31 0.98
C LYS A 132 18.96 -9.46 2.48
N GLY A 133 18.67 -8.46 3.29
CA GLY A 133 18.89 -8.50 4.75
C GLY A 133 17.88 -9.37 5.51
N SER A 134 16.80 -9.79 4.85
CA SER A 134 15.67 -10.51 5.42
C SER A 134 15.75 -11.99 5.01
N SER A 135 15.88 -12.87 6.00
CA SER A 135 15.89 -14.32 5.76
C SER A 135 14.46 -14.85 5.76
N PRO A 136 14.11 -15.80 4.87
CA PRO A 136 12.86 -16.54 4.97
C PRO A 136 12.72 -17.18 6.36
N LEU A 137 11.48 -17.47 6.76
CA LEU A 137 11.23 -18.16 8.03
C LEU A 137 11.96 -19.50 8.04
N ARG A 138 12.92 -19.64 8.95
CA ARG A 138 13.67 -20.88 9.18
C ARG A 138 12.64 -21.95 9.55
N ASP A 139 12.66 -23.08 8.85
CA ASP A 139 11.77 -24.24 9.02
C ASP A 139 10.36 -24.16 8.39
N ALA A 140 9.99 -23.08 7.71
CA ALA A 140 8.71 -23.03 7.00
C ALA A 140 8.76 -23.83 5.67
N LYS A 141 7.90 -24.84 5.52
CA LYS A 141 7.76 -25.56 4.24
C LYS A 141 7.17 -24.64 3.19
N ARG A 142 7.95 -24.40 2.13
CA ARG A 142 7.49 -23.66 0.97
C ARG A 142 6.42 -24.49 0.22
N PRO A 143 5.25 -23.90 -0.12
CA PRO A 143 4.27 -24.57 -0.97
C PRO A 143 4.79 -24.74 -2.40
N ALA A 144 4.34 -25.79 -3.12
CA ALA A 144 4.75 -26.08 -4.49
C ALA A 144 4.56 -24.87 -5.43
N ALA A 145 3.43 -24.16 -5.27
CA ALA A 145 3.09 -22.94 -6.01
C ALA A 145 3.67 -21.65 -5.39
N GLY A 146 4.65 -21.71 -4.47
CA GLY A 146 5.12 -20.55 -3.71
C GLY A 146 5.57 -19.35 -4.56
N TYR A 147 6.34 -19.58 -5.63
CA TYR A 147 6.75 -18.49 -6.53
C TYR A 147 5.56 -17.88 -7.27
N LEU A 148 4.57 -18.69 -7.66
CA LEU A 148 3.36 -18.21 -8.31
C LEU A 148 2.55 -17.33 -7.36
N ILE A 149 2.41 -17.70 -6.07
CA ILE A 149 1.71 -16.91 -5.05
C ILE A 149 2.35 -15.51 -4.93
N VAL A 150 3.68 -15.45 -4.86
CA VAL A 150 4.41 -14.17 -4.75
C VAL A 150 4.31 -13.35 -6.03
N ALA A 151 4.39 -13.99 -7.20
CA ALA A 151 4.25 -13.31 -8.48
C ALA A 151 2.84 -12.74 -8.66
N VAL A 152 1.80 -13.51 -8.33
CA VAL A 152 0.40 -13.06 -8.38
C VAL A 152 0.17 -11.93 -7.37
N PHE A 153 0.71 -12.04 -6.15
CA PHE A 153 0.67 -10.95 -5.18
C PHE A 153 1.30 -9.66 -5.75
N PHE A 154 2.48 -9.76 -6.33
CA PHE A 154 3.19 -8.64 -6.93
C PHE A 154 2.38 -7.97 -8.05
N LEU A 155 1.76 -8.78 -8.92
CA LEU A 155 0.90 -8.31 -10.01
C LEU A 155 -0.35 -7.63 -9.48
N ILE A 156 -1.08 -8.22 -8.53
CA ILE A 156 -2.31 -7.62 -7.99
C ILE A 156 -2.00 -6.34 -7.23
N ALA A 157 -0.95 -6.34 -6.40
CA ALA A 157 -0.51 -5.15 -5.69
C ALA A 157 -0.08 -4.03 -6.64
N GLY A 158 0.61 -4.37 -7.74
CA GLY A 158 0.98 -3.40 -8.78
C GLY A 158 -0.22 -2.90 -9.57
N SER A 159 -1.15 -3.78 -9.96
CA SER A 159 -2.40 -3.43 -10.63
C SER A 159 -3.24 -2.47 -9.79
N SER A 160 -3.33 -2.67 -8.49
CA SER A 160 -3.99 -1.70 -7.59
C SER A 160 -3.36 -0.31 -7.69
N ARG A 161 -2.02 -0.21 -7.72
CA ARG A 161 -1.34 1.09 -7.89
C ARG A 161 -1.53 1.67 -9.29
N VAL A 162 -1.60 0.83 -10.32
CA VAL A 162 -1.92 1.25 -11.69
C VAL A 162 -3.33 1.84 -11.74
N ILE A 163 -4.31 1.19 -11.12
CA ILE A 163 -5.68 1.71 -11.04
C ILE A 163 -5.72 3.07 -10.33
N GLN A 164 -4.95 3.23 -9.24
CA GLN A 164 -4.80 4.53 -8.58
C GLN A 164 -4.15 5.58 -9.49
N ALA A 165 -3.15 5.19 -10.30
CA ALA A 165 -2.55 6.09 -11.29
C ALA A 165 -3.55 6.46 -12.41
N MET A 166 -4.32 5.48 -12.88
CA MET A 166 -5.36 5.65 -13.91
C MET A 166 -6.45 6.62 -13.48
N PHE A 167 -6.74 6.73 -12.17
CA PHE A 167 -7.69 7.70 -11.64
C PHE A 167 -7.37 9.13 -12.14
N LYS A 168 -6.09 9.50 -12.23
CA LYS A 168 -5.64 10.80 -12.75
C LYS A 168 -6.09 11.07 -14.19
N TYR A 169 -6.17 10.03 -15.02
CA TYR A 169 -6.44 10.15 -16.46
C TYR A 169 -7.90 9.87 -16.83
N LEU A 170 -8.60 9.07 -16.02
CA LEU A 170 -9.95 8.60 -16.32
C LEU A 170 -11.04 9.32 -15.52
N CYS A 171 -10.71 9.94 -14.38
CA CYS A 171 -11.68 10.45 -13.42
C CYS A 171 -11.41 11.92 -13.11
N GLN A 172 -12.44 12.61 -12.62
CA GLN A 172 -12.28 13.99 -12.15
C GLN A 172 -11.79 14.02 -10.70
N PRO A 173 -11.01 15.04 -10.29
CA PRO A 173 -10.57 15.25 -8.91
C PRO A 173 -11.68 15.16 -7.86
N ALA A 174 -12.87 15.64 -8.20
CA ALA A 174 -14.01 15.61 -7.29
C ALA A 174 -14.50 14.18 -7.00
N GLU A 175 -14.27 13.22 -7.90
CA GLU A 175 -14.77 11.85 -7.79
C GLU A 175 -13.92 10.96 -6.86
N GLN A 176 -12.90 11.52 -6.19
CA GLN A 176 -12.07 10.80 -5.22
C GLN A 176 -12.92 10.10 -4.15
N THR A 177 -13.94 10.79 -3.66
CA THR A 177 -14.83 10.24 -2.63
C THR A 177 -15.59 9.02 -3.17
N VAL A 178 -16.08 9.08 -4.41
CA VAL A 178 -16.77 7.96 -5.07
C VAL A 178 -15.82 6.79 -5.26
N PHE A 179 -14.59 7.05 -5.73
CA PHE A 179 -13.57 6.01 -5.88
C PHE A 179 -13.29 5.30 -4.55
N LEU A 180 -13.12 6.06 -3.46
CA LEU A 180 -12.86 5.50 -2.13
C LEU A 180 -14.05 4.69 -1.61
N VAL A 181 -15.27 5.20 -1.76
CA VAL A 181 -16.50 4.47 -1.38
C VAL A 181 -16.57 3.15 -2.14
N CYS A 182 -16.45 3.16 -3.47
CA CYS A 182 -16.53 1.94 -4.28
C CYS A 182 -15.40 0.95 -3.92
N ALA A 183 -14.17 1.44 -3.72
CA ALA A 183 -13.04 0.60 -3.35
C ALA A 183 -13.23 -0.08 -1.99
N PHE A 184 -13.54 0.71 -0.95
CA PHE A 184 -13.69 0.15 0.38
C PHE A 184 -15.00 -0.63 0.55
N MET A 185 -16.07 -0.29 -0.17
CA MET A 185 -17.29 -1.11 -0.20
C MET A 185 -17.04 -2.47 -0.83
N ALA A 186 -16.39 -2.53 -1.99
CA ALA A 186 -16.07 -3.81 -2.64
C ALA A 186 -15.18 -4.68 -1.73
N ALA A 187 -14.14 -4.08 -1.12
CA ALA A 187 -13.27 -4.78 -0.19
C ALA A 187 -13.99 -5.18 1.12
N GLY A 188 -14.83 -4.31 1.66
CA GLY A 188 -15.56 -4.47 2.91
C GLY A 188 -16.66 -5.53 2.83
N ILE A 189 -17.44 -5.55 1.75
CA ILE A 189 -18.44 -6.61 1.49
C ILE A 189 -17.74 -7.96 1.35
N SER A 190 -16.63 -8.01 0.62
CA SER A 190 -15.87 -9.24 0.45
C SER A 190 -15.25 -9.72 1.78
N ALA A 191 -14.73 -8.80 2.58
CA ALA A 191 -14.21 -9.07 3.93
C ALA A 191 -15.30 -9.55 4.90
N LEU A 192 -16.49 -8.95 4.85
CA LEU A 192 -17.63 -9.39 5.63
C LEU A 192 -18.06 -10.81 5.23
N GLY A 193 -18.14 -11.11 3.93
CA GLY A 193 -18.42 -12.45 3.43
C GLY A 193 -17.41 -13.49 3.94
N LEU A 194 -16.12 -13.14 4.00
CA LEU A 194 -15.08 -14.00 4.57
C LEU A 194 -15.30 -14.28 6.06
N LEU A 195 -15.59 -13.24 6.85
CA LEU A 195 -15.82 -13.38 8.30
C LEU A 195 -17.05 -14.25 8.58
N LEU A 196 -18.14 -14.04 7.83
CA LEU A 196 -19.35 -14.85 7.92
C LEU A 196 -19.09 -16.31 7.53
N TRP A 197 -18.33 -16.55 6.46
CA TRP A 197 -17.98 -17.91 6.03
C TRP A 197 -17.12 -18.65 7.06
N ARG A 198 -16.16 -17.95 7.68
CA ARG A 198 -15.32 -18.51 8.75
C ARG A 198 -16.02 -18.60 10.10
N ARG A 199 -17.19 -17.96 10.25
CA ARG A 199 -17.91 -17.81 11.54
C ARG A 199 -17.03 -17.19 12.63
N GLU A 200 -16.10 -16.33 12.24
CA GLU A 200 -15.22 -15.59 13.15
C GLU A 200 -15.85 -14.21 13.40
N LEU A 201 -16.49 -14.04 14.57
CA LEU A 201 -17.03 -12.74 14.97
C LEU A 201 -15.93 -11.90 15.62
N PRO A 202 -15.68 -10.68 15.13
CA PRO A 202 -14.66 -9.81 15.72
C PRO A 202 -15.04 -9.41 17.15
N THR A 203 -14.08 -9.53 18.05
CA THR A 203 -14.17 -8.99 19.41
C THR A 203 -14.17 -7.46 19.39
N GLY A 204 -14.64 -6.82 20.48
CA GLY A 204 -14.61 -5.34 20.59
C GLY A 204 -13.21 -4.75 20.45
N LYS A 205 -12.18 -5.47 20.91
CA LYS A 205 -10.77 -5.11 20.72
C LYS A 205 -10.38 -5.13 19.24
N GLU A 206 -10.76 -6.16 18.50
CA GLU A 206 -10.47 -6.29 17.06
C GLU A 206 -11.23 -5.24 16.25
N TRP A 207 -12.44 -4.87 16.67
CA TRP A 207 -13.17 -3.74 16.11
C TRP A 207 -12.42 -2.42 16.28
N LEU A 208 -11.92 -2.14 17.48
CA LEU A 208 -11.16 -0.92 17.74
C LEU A 208 -9.85 -0.87 16.94
N LEU A 209 -9.10 -1.97 16.94
CA LEU A 209 -7.83 -2.07 16.20
C LEU A 209 -8.04 -2.00 14.68
N GLY A 210 -9.05 -2.69 14.18
CA GLY A 210 -9.41 -2.69 12.77
C GLY A 210 -9.96 -1.33 12.32
N ALA A 211 -10.74 -0.64 13.14
CA ALA A 211 -11.22 0.71 12.84
C ALA A 211 -10.08 1.72 12.73
N GLY A 212 -9.10 1.65 13.64
CA GLY A 212 -7.88 2.47 13.56
C GLY A 212 -7.09 2.21 12.27
N LEU A 213 -6.87 0.93 11.93
CA LEU A 213 -6.25 0.56 10.66
C LEU A 213 -7.06 1.04 9.46
N GLY A 214 -8.38 0.87 9.47
CA GLY A 214 -9.31 1.32 8.43
C GLY A 214 -9.21 2.81 8.17
N CYS A 215 -9.17 3.62 9.23
CA CYS A 215 -8.98 5.06 9.14
C CYS A 215 -7.63 5.41 8.49
N THR A 216 -6.52 4.83 8.97
CA THR A 216 -5.20 5.08 8.37
C THR A 216 -5.12 4.62 6.91
N ASN A 217 -5.80 3.52 6.57
CA ASN A 217 -5.83 2.94 5.24
C ASN A 217 -6.63 3.79 4.24
N LEU A 218 -7.77 4.32 4.68
CA LEU A 218 -8.56 5.27 3.90
C LEU A 218 -7.78 6.56 3.66
N LEU A 219 -7.17 7.12 4.71
CA LEU A 219 -6.40 8.36 4.61
C LEU A 219 -5.18 8.22 3.70
N GLN A 220 -4.40 7.14 3.81
CA GLN A 220 -3.29 6.92 2.87
C GLN A 220 -3.80 6.83 1.42
N THR A 221 -4.94 6.15 1.18
CA THR A 221 -5.49 5.99 -0.17
C THR A 221 -6.07 7.31 -0.70
N LEU A 222 -6.63 8.16 0.16
CA LEU A 222 -7.05 9.51 -0.23
C LEU A 222 -5.84 10.39 -0.61
N PHE A 223 -4.79 10.38 0.22
CA PHE A 223 -3.64 11.26 0.01
C PHE A 223 -2.78 10.87 -1.18
N ILE A 224 -2.73 9.60 -1.57
CA ILE A 224 -2.06 9.19 -2.82
C ILE A 224 -2.82 9.70 -4.04
N LEU A 225 -4.16 9.62 -4.05
CA LEU A 225 -4.98 10.17 -5.13
C LEU A 225 -4.77 11.68 -5.25
N LYS A 226 -4.83 12.42 -4.14
CA LYS A 226 -4.53 13.87 -4.10
C LYS A 226 -3.10 14.21 -4.54
N SER A 227 -2.14 13.32 -4.27
CA SER A 227 -0.76 13.51 -4.71
C SER A 227 -0.64 13.33 -6.23
N LEU A 228 -1.35 12.36 -6.81
CA LEU A 228 -1.36 12.07 -8.24
C LEU A 228 -2.03 13.19 -9.07
N GLU A 229 -2.93 13.98 -8.47
CA GLU A 229 -3.50 15.16 -9.14
C GLU A 229 -2.44 16.22 -9.49
N SER A 230 -1.50 16.44 -8.57
CA SER A 230 -0.52 17.52 -8.68
C SER A 230 0.85 17.06 -9.19
N LEU A 231 1.12 15.74 -9.18
CA LEU A 231 2.43 15.18 -9.47
C LEU A 231 2.34 13.98 -10.44
N PRO A 232 3.40 13.71 -11.21
CA PRO A 232 3.45 12.53 -12.06
C PRO A 232 3.60 11.24 -11.26
N GLY A 233 3.06 10.14 -11.79
CA GLY A 233 3.08 8.83 -11.12
C GLY A 233 4.49 8.32 -10.86
N TYR A 234 5.41 8.55 -11.82
CA TYR A 234 6.82 8.18 -11.70
C TYR A 234 7.58 8.90 -10.58
N VAL A 235 7.06 10.00 -10.01
CA VAL A 235 7.61 10.63 -8.79
C VAL A 235 6.86 10.14 -7.56
N VAL A 236 5.52 10.15 -7.60
CA VAL A 236 4.69 9.84 -6.44
C VAL A 236 4.96 8.44 -5.90
N PHE A 237 4.96 7.40 -6.74
CA PHE A 237 5.08 6.01 -6.26
C PHE A 237 6.46 5.67 -5.68
N PRO A 238 7.59 6.05 -6.32
CA PRO A 238 8.91 5.87 -5.72
C PRO A 238 9.12 6.67 -4.44
N VAL A 239 8.74 7.95 -4.42
CA VAL A 239 8.96 8.82 -3.26
C VAL A 239 8.16 8.33 -2.06
N THR A 240 6.89 7.97 -2.25
CA THR A 240 6.06 7.41 -1.16
C THR A 240 6.57 6.06 -0.66
N SER A 241 7.10 5.22 -1.54
CA SER A 241 7.59 3.89 -1.17
C SER A 241 8.96 3.93 -0.47
N ALA A 242 9.86 4.80 -0.94
CA ALA A 242 11.14 5.06 -0.28
C ALA A 242 10.96 5.87 1.01
N GLY A 243 10.13 6.91 1.00
CA GLY A 243 9.83 7.72 2.17
C GLY A 243 9.19 6.90 3.29
N SER A 244 8.21 6.04 2.96
CA SER A 244 7.59 5.17 3.96
C SER A 244 8.57 4.13 4.46
N LEU A 245 9.53 3.69 3.63
CA LEU A 245 10.62 2.82 4.09
C LEU A 245 11.48 3.52 5.14
N LEU A 246 11.93 4.74 4.85
CA LEU A 246 12.74 5.51 5.78
C LEU A 246 12.00 5.71 7.12
N LEU A 247 10.75 6.21 7.07
CA LEU A 247 9.96 6.45 8.27
C LEU A 247 9.67 5.17 9.06
N THR A 248 9.24 4.10 8.41
CA THR A 248 8.97 2.82 9.10
C THR A 248 10.23 2.23 9.71
N THR A 249 11.37 2.31 9.03
CA THR A 249 12.65 1.81 9.55
C THR A 249 13.12 2.63 10.74
N LEU A 250 13.09 3.96 10.64
CA LEU A 250 13.47 4.85 11.74
C LEU A 250 12.56 4.68 12.96
N ALA A 251 11.24 4.61 12.73
CA ALA A 251 10.29 4.36 13.80
C ALA A 251 10.48 2.98 14.44
N ALA A 252 10.77 1.94 13.66
CA ALA A 252 11.07 0.61 14.20
C ALA A 252 12.32 0.63 15.08
N VAL A 253 13.39 1.33 14.69
CA VAL A 253 14.58 1.49 15.54
C VAL A 253 14.26 2.20 16.84
N TRP A 254 13.45 3.26 16.79
CA TRP A 254 13.19 4.08 17.97
C TRP A 254 12.20 3.40 18.93
N PHE A 255 11.08 2.88 18.43
CA PHE A 255 10.03 2.28 19.25
C PHE A 255 10.30 0.82 19.60
N LEU A 256 10.79 0.02 18.65
CA LEU A 256 11.02 -1.41 18.85
C LEU A 256 12.45 -1.71 19.30
N LYS A 257 13.32 -0.70 19.39
CA LYS A 257 14.75 -0.83 19.74
C LYS A 257 15.47 -1.88 18.89
N GLU A 258 15.02 -2.05 17.64
CA GLU A 258 15.59 -3.02 16.70
C GLU A 258 17.03 -2.62 16.34
N ARG A 259 17.95 -3.58 16.42
CA ARG A 259 19.32 -3.39 15.93
C ARG A 259 19.32 -3.53 14.41
N LEU A 260 19.56 -2.42 13.71
CA LEU A 260 19.68 -2.42 12.26
C LEU A 260 20.88 -3.25 11.82
N ARG A 261 20.66 -4.08 10.79
CA ARG A 261 21.74 -4.77 10.09
C ARG A 261 22.40 -3.80 9.10
N PHE A 262 23.65 -4.08 8.73
CA PHE A 262 24.40 -3.28 7.75
C PHE A 262 23.60 -3.04 6.44
N HIS A 263 22.90 -4.06 5.95
CA HIS A 263 22.01 -3.98 4.79
C HIS A 263 20.90 -2.92 4.93
N SER A 264 20.33 -2.76 6.13
CA SER A 264 19.29 -1.77 6.40
C SER A 264 19.84 -0.34 6.36
N TYR A 265 21.06 -0.12 6.85
CA TYR A 265 21.74 1.17 6.73
C TYR A 265 22.07 1.51 5.28
N ALA A 266 22.58 0.55 4.52
CA ALA A 266 22.83 0.73 3.09
C ALA A 266 21.54 1.06 2.32
N ALA A 267 20.45 0.33 2.58
CA ALA A 267 19.15 0.63 2.00
C ALA A 267 18.63 2.03 2.37
N LEU A 268 18.84 2.46 3.62
CA LEU A 268 18.48 3.81 4.08
C LEU A 268 19.24 4.89 3.31
N ALA A 269 20.57 4.73 3.18
CA ALA A 269 21.42 5.69 2.47
C ALA A 269 21.03 5.79 0.99
N ILE A 270 20.80 4.65 0.32
CA ILE A 270 20.36 4.61 -1.08
C ILE A 270 18.97 5.26 -1.24
N ALA A 271 18.05 4.99 -0.30
CA ALA A 271 16.72 5.59 -0.33
C ALA A 271 16.76 7.12 -0.15
N ILE A 272 17.63 7.65 0.71
CA ILE A 272 17.83 9.11 0.85
C ILE A 272 18.36 9.71 -0.45
N ALA A 273 19.35 9.07 -1.09
CA ALA A 273 19.88 9.51 -2.38
C ALA A 273 18.79 9.48 -3.48
N ALA A 274 17.98 8.42 -3.51
CA ALA A 274 16.85 8.31 -4.43
C ALA A 274 15.85 9.47 -4.25
N LEU A 275 15.47 9.77 -3.01
CA LEU A 275 14.55 10.86 -2.70
C LEU A 275 15.11 12.24 -3.11
N ALA A 276 16.42 12.46 -2.94
CA ALA A 276 17.06 13.70 -3.36
C ALA A 276 16.97 13.93 -4.89
N LEU A 277 17.11 12.85 -5.67
CA LEU A 277 17.01 12.89 -7.14
C LEU A 277 15.57 12.94 -7.65
N LEU A 278 14.63 12.38 -6.89
CA LEU A 278 13.20 12.37 -7.20
C LEU A 278 12.47 13.65 -6.75
N ARG A 279 13.19 14.65 -6.23
CA ARG A 279 12.59 15.93 -5.89
C ARG A 279 11.95 16.52 -7.16
N PRO A 280 10.66 16.89 -7.13
CA PRO A 280 10.08 17.61 -8.24
C PRO A 280 10.83 18.93 -8.40
N ALA A 281 11.21 19.27 -9.64
CA ALA A 281 11.77 20.59 -9.94
C ALA A 281 10.77 21.66 -9.48
N ALA A 282 11.27 22.61 -8.70
CA ALA A 282 10.50 23.78 -8.26
C ALA A 282 10.13 24.66 -9.46
#